data_AF-A0A534YP07-F1
#
_entry.id   AF-A0A534YP07-F1
#
_cell.length_a   1.000
_cell.length_b   1.000
_cell.length_c   1.000
_cell.angle_alpha   90.00
_cell.angle_beta   90.00
_cell.angle_gamma   90.00
#
_symmetry.space_group_name_H-M   'P 1'
#
loop_
_entity.id
_entity.type
_entity.pdbx_description
1 polymer ?
#
loop_
_entity_poly.entity_id
_entity_poly.type
_entity_poly.pdbx_seq_one_letter_code
_entity_poly.pdbx_strand_id
1 'polypeptide(L)'
;VYNFSYEGRVLGPKGTGHLSLCPFDVFETSDGAVAIAAPTDNHWTLLCEAMGRPELAADARYDHNLRRVAAAGEVRAIVTAWTRRHTKREVVAALGGKVPVGPVNTAQDIFEDPHPKARGMLVEVEQPGNNPPIVLAGPAIKLAATPAAIYRRPPCLGEHTAEILAEAGIDAVPAGAPRRKERP
;
A
#
# COMPACT_ATOMS: atom_id res chain seq x y z
N VAL A 1 -16.86 -11.25 6.10
CA VAL A 1 -17.75 -12.19 5.37
C VAL A 1 -17.68 -13.59 5.96
N TYR A 2 -16.56 -14.32 5.86
CA TYR A 2 -16.46 -15.69 6.39
C TYR A 2 -16.77 -15.82 7.90
N ASN A 3 -16.19 -14.99 8.76
CA ASN A 3 -16.49 -15.02 10.21
C ASN A 3 -17.98 -14.84 10.53
N PHE A 4 -18.66 -13.92 9.83
CA PHE A 4 -20.09 -13.72 10.01
C PHE A 4 -20.91 -14.91 9.46
N SER A 5 -20.50 -15.47 8.32
CA SER A 5 -21.17 -16.61 7.71
C SER A 5 -21.09 -17.89 8.57
N TYR A 6 -20.00 -18.09 9.31
CA TYR A 6 -19.82 -19.27 10.15
C TYR A 6 -20.32 -19.06 11.59
N GLU A 7 -20.13 -17.87 12.17
CA GLU A 7 -20.33 -17.63 13.62
C GLU A 7 -21.41 -16.58 13.92
N GLY A 8 -22.00 -15.93 12.91
CA GLY A 8 -22.91 -14.79 13.08
C GLY A 8 -22.23 -13.54 13.67
N ARG A 9 -20.90 -13.54 13.76
CA ARG A 9 -20.13 -12.50 14.45
C ARG A 9 -19.79 -11.32 13.55
N VAL A 10 -20.19 -10.13 13.97
CA VAL A 10 -19.76 -8.85 13.35
C VAL A 10 -18.42 -8.45 13.95
N LEU A 11 -17.42 -8.27 13.10
CA LEU A 11 -16.07 -7.88 13.51
C LEU A 11 -15.98 -6.36 13.65
N GLY A 12 -15.47 -5.89 14.79
CA GLY A 12 -15.13 -4.49 15.01
C GLY A 12 -13.69 -4.15 14.57
N PRO A 13 -13.33 -2.85 14.56
CA PRO A 13 -11.98 -2.40 14.28
C PRO A 13 -10.95 -3.00 15.25
N LYS A 14 -9.79 -3.46 14.74
CA LYS A 14 -8.70 -4.06 15.54
C LYS A 14 -7.32 -3.46 15.28
N GLY A 15 -7.25 -2.30 14.62
CA GLY A 15 -5.98 -1.72 14.16
C GLY A 15 -5.39 -2.54 13.02
N THR A 16 -4.06 -2.68 13.01
CA THR A 16 -3.29 -3.31 11.92
C THR A 16 -3.10 -4.83 12.07
N GLY A 17 -3.47 -5.40 13.22
CA GLY A 17 -3.28 -6.82 13.51
C GLY A 17 -4.30 -7.73 12.82
N HIS A 18 -3.83 -8.88 12.32
CA HIS A 18 -4.71 -9.89 11.75
C HIS A 18 -5.49 -10.68 12.83
N LEU A 19 -6.71 -11.10 12.50
CA LEU A 19 -7.62 -11.71 13.48
C LEU A 19 -7.27 -13.14 13.88
N SER A 20 -6.67 -13.90 12.97
CA SER A 20 -6.40 -15.33 13.12
C SER A 20 -4.95 -15.73 12.88
N LEU A 21 -4.07 -14.76 12.61
CA LEU A 21 -2.65 -15.00 12.33
C LEU A 21 -1.82 -14.10 13.22
N CYS A 22 -0.83 -14.66 13.90
CA CYS A 22 0.02 -13.91 14.81
C CYS A 22 1.47 -14.40 14.76
N PRO A 23 2.46 -13.50 14.62
CA PRO A 23 2.32 -12.09 14.29
C PRO A 23 1.89 -11.88 12.83
N PHE A 24 0.97 -10.96 12.60
CA PHE A 24 0.70 -10.37 11.29
C PHE A 24 0.23 -8.95 11.58
N ASP A 25 1.17 -8.00 11.52
CA ASP A 25 0.93 -6.65 12.01
C ASP A 25 1.97 -5.66 11.50
N VAL A 26 1.75 -4.38 11.80
CA VAL A 26 2.72 -3.29 11.62
C VAL A 26 3.46 -3.02 12.94
N PHE A 27 4.78 -2.99 12.85
CA PHE A 27 5.72 -2.82 13.95
C PHE A 27 6.62 -1.61 13.72
N GLU A 28 6.79 -0.79 14.75
CA GLU A 28 7.64 0.40 14.69
C GLU A 28 9.13 0.02 14.63
N THR A 29 9.88 0.78 13.84
CA THR A 29 11.34 0.73 13.70
C THR A 29 11.94 2.07 14.16
N SER A 30 13.27 2.19 14.19
CA SER A 30 13.94 3.44 14.59
C SER A 30 13.73 4.60 13.60
N ASP A 31 13.32 4.30 12.37
CA ASP A 31 13.16 5.21 11.23
C ASP A 31 11.79 5.07 10.53
N GLY A 32 10.79 4.50 11.21
CA GLY A 32 9.44 4.31 10.66
C GLY A 32 8.75 3.06 11.17
N ALA A 33 8.29 2.22 10.23
CA ALA A 33 7.64 0.96 10.55
C ALA A 33 7.82 -0.09 9.44
N VAL A 34 7.64 -1.35 9.81
CA VAL A 34 7.61 -2.50 8.91
C VAL A 34 6.34 -3.31 9.15
N ALA A 35 5.76 -3.86 8.09
CA ALA A 35 4.75 -4.90 8.20
C ALA A 35 5.46 -6.26 8.22
N ILE A 36 5.22 -7.07 9.26
CA ILE A 36 5.78 -8.43 9.38
C ILE A 36 4.62 -9.41 9.50
N ALA A 37 4.70 -10.52 8.76
CA ALA A 37 3.77 -11.63 8.89
C ALA A 37 4.50 -12.95 9.06
N ALA A 38 4.20 -13.66 10.13
CA ALA A 38 4.61 -15.04 10.37
C ALA A 38 3.36 -15.94 10.53
N PRO A 39 2.68 -16.27 9.42
CA PRO A 39 1.40 -16.98 9.45
C PRO A 39 1.52 -18.47 9.82
N THR A 40 2.73 -19.04 9.75
CA THR A 40 2.99 -20.45 10.08
C THR A 40 4.00 -20.55 11.22
N ASP A 41 4.04 -21.68 11.90
CA ASP A 41 4.96 -21.91 13.02
C ASP A 41 6.43 -21.92 12.55
N ASN A 42 6.68 -22.33 11.30
CA ASN A 42 8.01 -22.19 10.69
C ASN A 42 8.42 -20.72 10.52
N HIS A 43 7.50 -19.85 10.07
CA HIS A 43 7.80 -18.41 9.99
C HIS A 43 8.04 -17.81 11.39
N TRP A 44 7.32 -18.26 12.41
CA TRP A 44 7.57 -17.84 13.79
C TRP A 44 8.96 -18.26 14.26
N THR A 45 9.34 -19.50 14.00
CA THR A 45 10.68 -20.03 14.31
C THR A 45 11.77 -19.19 13.67
N LEU A 46 11.66 -18.92 12.36
CA LEU A 46 12.61 -18.09 11.62
C LEU A 46 12.66 -16.64 12.13
N LEU A 47 11.52 -16.08 12.56
CA LEU A 47 11.46 -14.77 13.18
C LEU A 47 12.18 -14.78 14.55
N CYS A 48 11.94 -15.79 15.38
CA CYS A 48 12.63 -15.97 16.66
C CYS A 48 14.14 -16.08 16.50
N GLU A 49 14.60 -16.83 15.50
CA GLU A 49 16.02 -16.93 15.14
C GLU A 49 16.59 -15.56 14.74
N ALA A 50 15.90 -14.80 13.88
CA ALA A 50 16.33 -13.47 13.47
C ALA A 50 16.36 -12.46 14.63
N MET A 51 15.49 -12.64 15.63
CA MET A 51 15.51 -11.85 16.88
C MET A 51 16.63 -12.27 17.84
N GLY A 52 17.36 -13.36 17.55
CA GLY A 52 18.35 -13.94 18.48
C GLY A 52 17.72 -14.59 19.71
N ARG A 53 16.45 -15.02 19.60
CA ARG A 53 15.63 -15.57 20.69
C ARG A 53 14.98 -16.90 20.29
N PRO A 54 15.74 -17.91 19.84
CA PRO A 54 15.20 -19.17 19.32
C PRO A 54 14.36 -19.94 20.34
N GLU A 55 14.56 -19.73 21.65
CA GLU A 55 13.79 -20.37 22.70
C GLU A 55 12.30 -19.98 22.68
N LEU A 56 11.95 -18.82 22.11
CA LEU A 56 10.56 -18.40 21.93
C LEU A 56 9.79 -19.28 20.94
N ALA A 57 10.48 -19.98 20.03
CA ALA A 57 9.85 -20.91 19.10
C ALA A 57 9.36 -22.19 19.81
N ALA A 58 10.02 -22.58 20.90
CA ALA A 58 9.68 -23.76 21.70
C ALA A 58 8.82 -23.44 22.94
N ASP A 59 8.60 -22.16 23.25
CA ASP A 59 7.73 -21.76 24.36
C ASP A 59 6.29 -22.21 24.07
N ALA A 60 5.71 -22.98 24.98
CA ALA A 60 4.35 -23.52 24.85
C ALA A 60 3.27 -22.44 24.68
N ARG A 61 3.57 -21.17 24.97
CA ARG A 61 2.66 -20.03 24.71
C ARG A 61 2.69 -19.56 23.25
N TYR A 62 3.77 -19.84 22.52
CA TYR A 62 4.03 -19.26 21.19
C TYR A 62 4.35 -20.30 20.09
N ASP A 63 4.57 -21.55 20.44
CA ASP A 63 4.93 -22.65 19.52
C ASP A 63 3.91 -22.90 18.40
N HIS A 64 2.63 -22.59 18.63
CA HIS A 64 1.55 -22.77 17.66
C HIS A 64 0.77 -21.46 17.43
N ASN A 65 0.37 -21.20 16.18
CA ASN A 65 -0.33 -19.97 15.80
C ASN A 65 -1.54 -19.64 16.69
N LEU A 66 -2.40 -20.63 16.99
CA LEU A 66 -3.55 -20.42 17.88
C LEU A 66 -3.16 -19.88 19.26
N ARG A 67 -2.02 -20.32 19.80
CA ARG A 67 -1.52 -19.87 21.09
C ARG A 67 -0.92 -18.46 20.98
N ARG A 68 -0.19 -18.17 19.88
CA ARG A 68 0.25 -16.80 19.56
C ARG A 68 -0.92 -15.83 19.42
N VAL A 69 -2.02 -16.25 18.79
CA VAL A 69 -3.25 -15.44 18.67
C VAL A 69 -3.86 -15.16 20.05
N ALA A 70 -3.90 -16.17 20.95
CA ALA A 70 -4.36 -15.97 22.32
C ALA A 70 -3.44 -15.02 23.12
N ALA A 71 -2.13 -15.07 22.86
CA ALA A 71 -1.10 -14.22 23.47
C ALA A 71 -0.68 -13.03 22.58
N ALA A 72 -1.56 -12.54 21.69
CA ALA A 72 -1.17 -11.60 20.63
C ALA A 72 -0.55 -10.30 21.15
N GLY A 73 -1.00 -9.81 22.33
CA GLY A 73 -0.41 -8.64 22.97
C GLY A 73 1.05 -8.86 23.38
N GLU A 74 1.38 -10.02 23.95
CA GLU A 74 2.75 -10.38 24.34
C GLU A 74 3.63 -10.57 23.11
N VAL A 75 3.15 -11.32 22.11
CA VAL A 75 3.87 -11.53 20.85
C VAL A 75 4.16 -10.19 20.17
N ARG A 76 3.18 -9.29 20.13
CA ARG A 76 3.36 -7.95 19.58
C ARG A 76 4.42 -7.16 20.34
N ALA A 77 4.40 -7.20 21.67
CA ALA A 77 5.39 -6.51 22.50
C ALA A 77 6.81 -7.05 22.27
N ILE A 78 6.96 -8.37 22.17
CA ILE A 78 8.25 -9.03 21.88
C ILE A 78 8.81 -8.57 20.54
N VAL A 79 8.02 -8.67 19.47
CA VAL A 79 8.46 -8.29 18.12
C VAL A 79 8.74 -6.79 18.04
N THR A 80 7.89 -5.95 18.65
CA THR A 80 8.09 -4.50 18.70
C THR A 80 9.38 -4.12 19.44
N ALA A 81 9.70 -4.79 20.55
CA ALA A 81 10.91 -4.53 21.32
C ALA A 81 12.19 -4.80 20.51
N TRP A 82 12.15 -5.77 19.60
CA TRP A 82 13.21 -6.03 18.65
C TRP A 82 13.22 -4.99 17.52
N THR A 83 12.10 -4.81 16.79
CA THR A 83 12.07 -3.94 15.60
C THR A 83 12.44 -2.49 15.92
N ARG A 84 12.04 -1.95 17.08
CA ARG A 84 12.36 -0.56 17.49
C ARG A 84 13.87 -0.27 17.62
N ARG A 85 14.71 -1.31 17.73
CA ARG A 85 16.17 -1.17 17.83
C ARG A 85 16.86 -1.18 16.47
N HIS A 86 16.10 -1.36 15.40
CA HIS A 86 16.59 -1.53 14.04
C HIS A 86 15.89 -0.55 13.11
N THR A 87 16.56 -0.18 12.03
CA THR A 87 15.95 0.53 10.90
C THR A 87 15.06 -0.40 10.08
N LYS A 88 14.14 0.15 9.26
CA LYS A 88 13.32 -0.60 8.30
C LYS A 88 14.18 -1.55 7.47
N ARG A 89 15.31 -1.04 6.97
CA ARG A 89 16.23 -1.79 6.11
C ARG A 89 16.92 -2.94 6.84
N GLU A 90 17.35 -2.73 8.09
CA GLU A 90 17.99 -3.77 8.90
C GLU A 90 17.01 -4.90 9.22
N VAL A 91 15.75 -4.58 9.54
CA VAL A 91 14.73 -5.60 9.80
C VAL A 91 14.45 -6.43 8.53
N VAL A 92 14.27 -5.76 7.38
CA VAL A 92 14.06 -6.45 6.09
C VAL A 92 15.24 -7.35 5.76
N ALA A 93 16.47 -6.88 5.95
CA ALA A 93 17.69 -7.64 5.71
C ALA A 93 17.83 -8.84 6.66
N ALA A 94 17.54 -8.66 7.95
CA ALA A 94 17.61 -9.72 8.96
C ALA A 94 16.65 -10.88 8.66
N LEU A 95 15.46 -10.59 8.15
CA LEU A 95 14.47 -11.60 7.78
C LEU A 95 14.73 -12.24 6.41
N GLY A 96 15.56 -11.60 5.56
CA GLY A 96 16.17 -12.21 4.37
C GLY A 96 15.20 -12.84 3.38
N GLY A 97 13.95 -12.36 3.32
CA GLY A 97 12.88 -12.95 2.51
C GLY A 97 12.34 -14.30 2.99
N LYS A 98 12.84 -14.83 4.12
CA LYS A 98 12.36 -16.08 4.73
C LYS A 98 11.10 -15.88 5.55
N VAL A 99 10.95 -14.70 6.15
CA VAL A 99 9.73 -14.24 6.81
C VAL A 99 9.17 -13.07 6.00
N PRO A 100 7.91 -13.11 5.57
CA PRO A 100 7.26 -12.00 4.88
C PRO A 100 7.40 -10.69 5.67
N VAL A 101 8.09 -9.72 5.06
CA VAL A 101 8.32 -8.40 5.62
C VAL A 101 8.35 -7.35 4.52
N GLY A 102 7.82 -6.15 4.81
CA GLY A 102 7.96 -4.99 3.93
C GLY A 102 7.98 -3.68 4.72
N PRO A 103 8.74 -2.67 4.26
CA PRO A 103 8.72 -1.35 4.87
C PRO A 103 7.36 -0.68 4.66
N VAL A 104 6.91 0.08 5.66
CA VAL A 104 5.83 1.05 5.46
C VAL A 104 6.45 2.27 4.77
N ASN A 105 6.23 2.34 3.46
CA ASN A 105 6.82 3.38 2.62
C ASN A 105 6.04 4.69 2.71
N THR A 106 6.78 5.80 2.82
CA THR A 106 6.28 7.15 2.59
C THR A 106 6.19 7.43 1.09
N ALA A 107 5.56 8.56 0.71
CA ALA A 107 5.59 9.00 -0.68
C ALA A 107 7.03 9.24 -1.17
N GLN A 108 7.90 9.82 -0.33
CA GLN A 108 9.30 10.01 -0.67
C GLN A 108 10.01 8.68 -0.92
N ASP A 109 9.83 7.68 -0.04
CA ASP A 109 10.40 6.33 -0.22
C ASP A 109 10.00 5.73 -1.57
N ILE A 110 8.74 5.90 -1.99
CA ILE A 110 8.25 5.39 -3.29
C ILE A 110 8.94 6.08 -4.47
N PHE A 111 9.18 7.39 -4.38
CA PHE A 111 9.84 8.17 -5.44
C PHE A 111 11.33 7.85 -5.57
N GLU A 112 11.98 7.48 -4.46
CA GLU A 112 13.40 7.09 -4.41
C GLU A 112 13.62 5.61 -4.75
N ASP A 113 12.58 4.77 -4.66
CA ASP A 113 12.68 3.33 -4.93
C ASP A 113 12.88 3.05 -6.44
N PRO A 114 13.95 2.31 -6.82
CA PRO A 114 14.20 1.95 -8.21
C PRO A 114 13.11 1.04 -8.82
N HIS A 115 12.39 0.26 -8.02
CA HIS A 115 11.42 -0.72 -8.51
C HIS A 115 10.14 -0.09 -9.11
N PRO A 116 9.43 0.84 -8.44
CA PRO A 116 8.34 1.60 -9.08
C PRO A 116 8.75 2.29 -10.37
N LYS A 117 9.96 2.86 -10.43
CA LYS A 117 10.51 3.49 -11.63
C LYS A 117 10.72 2.47 -12.76
N ALA A 118 11.38 1.34 -12.49
CA ALA A 118 11.60 0.26 -13.46
C ALA A 118 10.28 -0.34 -13.98
N ARG A 119 9.22 -0.31 -13.16
CA ARG A 119 7.88 -0.78 -13.52
C ARG A 119 7.03 0.28 -14.24
N GLY A 120 7.56 1.48 -14.51
CA GLY A 120 6.80 2.57 -15.12
C GLY A 120 5.58 2.95 -14.29
N MET A 121 5.74 3.01 -12.96
CA MET A 121 4.68 3.36 -12.01
C MET A 121 4.73 4.83 -11.58
N LEU A 122 5.80 5.55 -11.93
CA LEU A 122 5.96 6.98 -11.72
C LEU A 122 6.11 7.64 -13.09
N VAL A 123 5.06 8.31 -13.56
CA VAL A 123 4.99 8.88 -14.91
C VAL A 123 4.95 10.38 -14.80
N GLU A 124 5.93 11.07 -15.37
CA GLU A 124 5.94 12.52 -15.48
C GLU A 124 4.94 12.97 -16.57
N VAL A 125 4.10 13.94 -16.23
CA VAL A 125 3.00 14.42 -17.07
C VAL A 125 3.00 15.95 -17.07
N GLU A 126 3.09 16.52 -18.26
CA GLU A 126 2.95 17.97 -18.46
C GLU A 126 1.61 18.48 -17.92
N GLN A 127 1.60 19.72 -17.43
CA GLN A 127 0.38 20.35 -16.93
C GLN A 127 -0.03 21.52 -17.83
N PRO A 128 -1.34 21.83 -17.95
CA PRO A 128 -1.78 22.93 -18.80
C PRO A 128 -1.29 24.30 -18.31
N GLY A 129 -1.17 25.25 -19.24
CA GLY A 129 -0.69 26.61 -18.95
C GLY A 129 0.80 26.63 -18.64
N ASN A 130 1.21 27.46 -17.68
CA ASN A 130 2.61 27.59 -17.25
C ASN A 130 2.90 26.77 -15.97
N ASN A 131 2.12 25.71 -15.72
CA ASN A 131 2.32 24.86 -14.56
C ASN A 131 3.49 23.90 -14.79
N PRO A 132 4.29 23.58 -13.75
CA PRO A 132 5.35 22.59 -13.86
C PRO A 132 4.76 21.19 -14.12
N PRO A 133 5.53 20.28 -14.74
CA PRO A 133 5.13 18.89 -14.84
C PRO A 133 4.99 18.27 -13.44
N ILE A 134 4.12 17.27 -13.34
CA ILE A 134 3.92 16.50 -12.10
C ILE A 134 4.10 15.01 -12.38
N VAL A 135 4.38 14.24 -11.35
CA VAL A 135 4.45 12.78 -11.44
C VAL A 135 3.12 12.17 -11.00
N LEU A 136 2.52 11.37 -11.87
CA LEU A 136 1.32 10.59 -11.60
C LEU A 136 1.64 9.11 -11.41
N ALA A 137 0.76 8.42 -10.71
CA ALA A 137 0.78 6.96 -10.65
C ALA A 137 0.51 6.38 -12.04
N GLY A 138 1.45 5.59 -12.55
CA GLY A 138 1.31 4.88 -13.82
C GLY A 138 0.31 3.72 -13.73
N PRO A 139 -0.14 3.17 -14.88
CA PRO A 139 -1.07 2.04 -14.90
C PRO A 139 -0.49 0.81 -14.19
N ALA A 140 -1.18 0.30 -13.17
CA ALA A 140 -0.70 -0.83 -12.37
C ALA A 140 -0.73 -2.17 -13.14
N ILE A 141 -1.72 -2.34 -14.01
CA ILE A 141 -1.89 -3.52 -14.85
C ILE A 141 -1.05 -3.33 -16.12
N LYS A 142 -0.16 -4.27 -16.39
CA LYS A 142 0.70 -4.27 -17.59
C LYS A 142 0.19 -5.32 -18.56
N LEU A 143 -0.29 -4.88 -19.72
CA LEU A 143 -0.79 -5.74 -20.79
C LEU A 143 0.24 -5.78 -21.93
N ALA A 144 0.55 -6.97 -22.42
CA ALA A 144 1.55 -7.13 -23.48
C ALA A 144 1.02 -6.66 -24.86
N ALA A 145 -0.23 -6.98 -25.19
CA ALA A 145 -0.82 -6.65 -26.49
C ALA A 145 -1.37 -5.22 -26.57
N THR A 146 -1.87 -4.69 -25.45
CA THR A 146 -2.47 -3.35 -25.37
C THR A 146 -1.92 -2.58 -24.16
N PRO A 147 -0.62 -2.20 -24.17
CA PRO A 147 -0.01 -1.53 -23.04
C PRO A 147 -0.78 -0.26 -22.65
N ALA A 148 -1.27 -0.20 -21.41
CA ALA A 148 -1.86 1.01 -20.88
C ALA A 148 -0.79 2.08 -20.67
N ALA A 149 -1.07 3.31 -21.07
CA ALA A 149 -0.18 4.44 -20.92
C ALA A 149 -0.98 5.71 -20.60
N ILE A 150 -0.32 6.67 -19.95
CA ILE A 150 -0.82 8.06 -19.90
C ILE A 150 -0.31 8.73 -21.17
N TYR A 151 -1.20 8.97 -22.13
CA TYR A 151 -0.84 9.43 -23.49
C TYR A 151 -1.08 10.92 -23.73
N ARG A 152 -1.81 11.61 -22.84
CA ARG A 152 -2.06 13.06 -22.89
C ARG A 152 -2.15 13.64 -21.48
N ARG A 153 -1.81 14.93 -21.36
CA ARG A 153 -2.06 15.70 -20.14
C ARG A 153 -3.56 15.90 -19.88
N PRO A 154 -3.98 16.18 -18.64
CA PRO A 154 -5.32 16.66 -18.37
C PRO A 154 -5.67 17.89 -19.22
N PRO A 155 -6.90 18.02 -19.73
CA PRO A 155 -7.31 19.19 -20.52
C PRO A 155 -7.57 20.42 -19.64
N CYS A 156 -7.39 21.60 -20.21
CA CYS A 156 -7.96 22.84 -19.71
C CYS A 156 -9.50 22.79 -19.72
N LEU A 157 -10.11 23.65 -18.91
CA LEU A 157 -11.56 23.84 -18.93
C LEU A 157 -12.01 24.27 -20.33
N GLY A 158 -12.78 23.40 -20.98
CA GLY A 158 -13.37 23.65 -22.30
C GLY A 158 -12.41 23.47 -23.48
N GLU A 159 -11.20 22.93 -23.29
CA GLU A 159 -10.17 22.78 -24.35
C GLU A 159 -10.69 22.05 -25.59
N HIS A 160 -11.46 20.97 -25.40
CA HIS A 160 -12.00 20.17 -26.48
C HIS A 160 -13.46 20.52 -26.84
N THR A 161 -14.01 21.64 -26.35
CA THR A 161 -15.44 21.96 -26.57
C THR A 161 -15.77 22.11 -28.06
N ALA A 162 -14.95 22.86 -28.81
CA ALA A 162 -15.19 23.07 -30.24
C ALA A 162 -15.03 21.77 -31.05
N GLU A 163 -14.01 20.96 -30.72
CA GLU A 163 -13.76 19.65 -31.32
C GLU A 163 -14.97 18.72 -31.15
N ILE A 164 -15.44 18.55 -29.92
CA ILE A 164 -16.56 17.64 -29.61
C ILE A 164 -17.90 18.15 -30.19
N LEU A 165 -18.14 19.47 -30.20
CA LEU A 165 -19.35 20.02 -30.84
C LEU A 165 -19.35 19.79 -32.35
N ALA A 166 -18.19 19.95 -33.01
CA ALA A 166 -18.04 19.67 -34.43
C ALA A 166 -18.24 18.19 -34.75
N GLU A 167 -17.67 17.27 -33.94
CA GLU A 167 -17.90 15.83 -34.06
C GLU A 167 -19.38 15.45 -33.92
N ALA A 168 -20.12 16.17 -33.07
CA ALA A 168 -21.55 15.96 -32.85
C ALA A 168 -22.45 16.65 -33.91
N GLY A 169 -21.88 17.38 -34.88
CA GLY A 169 -22.63 18.13 -35.88
C GLY A 169 -23.39 19.34 -35.33
N ILE A 170 -22.93 19.90 -34.20
CA ILE A 170 -23.53 21.07 -33.56
C ILE A 170 -22.68 22.29 -33.90
N ASP A 171 -23.27 23.29 -34.55
CA ASP A 171 -22.60 24.55 -34.83
C ASP A 171 -22.26 25.26 -33.51
N ALA A 172 -20.98 25.62 -33.36
CA ALA A 172 -20.50 26.28 -32.16
C ALA A 172 -21.16 27.66 -32.00
N VAL A 173 -21.92 27.86 -30.92
CA VAL A 173 -22.35 29.20 -30.51
C VAL A 173 -21.08 29.94 -30.04
N PRO A 174 -20.80 31.17 -30.53
CA PRO A 174 -19.55 31.87 -30.24
C PRO A 174 -19.31 31.99 -28.72
N ALA A 175 -18.06 31.73 -28.32
CA ALA A 175 -17.59 31.86 -26.94
C ALA A 175 -17.77 33.31 -26.47
N GLY A 176 -18.83 33.56 -25.70
CA GLY A 176 -19.23 34.90 -25.27
C GLY A 176 -20.71 35.05 -24.92
N ALA A 177 -21.57 34.10 -25.29
CA ALA A 177 -22.95 34.10 -24.80
C ALA A 177 -22.95 33.85 -23.27
N PRO A 178 -23.48 34.77 -22.44
CA PRO A 178 -23.53 34.57 -21.00
C PRO A 178 -24.34 33.30 -20.71
N ARG A 179 -23.72 32.34 -20.00
CA ARG A 179 -24.46 31.20 -19.44
C ARG A 179 -25.47 31.77 -18.45
N ARG A 180 -26.73 31.84 -18.87
CA ARG A 180 -27.86 32.27 -18.03
C ARG A 180 -27.85 31.40 -16.78
N LYS A 181 -27.39 31.96 -15.65
CA LYS A 181 -27.63 31.38 -14.33
C LYS A 181 -29.07 31.70 -13.98
N GLU A 182 -30.00 30.89 -14.48
CA GLU A 182 -31.29 30.77 -13.81
C GLU A 182 -31.12 29.75 -12.68
N ARG A 183 -31.08 30.25 -11.45
CA ARG A 183 -31.53 29.48 -10.29
C ARG A 183 -32.78 30.17 -9.74
N PRO A 184 -33.82 29.42 -9.37
CA PRO A 184 -34.83 29.92 -8.43
C PRO A 184 -34.21 30.16 -7.05
#